data_AF-A0A3M1B670-F1
#
_entry.id   AF-A0A3M1B670-F1
#
_cell.length_a   1.000
_cell.length_b   1.000
_cell.length_c   1.000
_cell.angle_alpha   90.00
_cell.angle_beta   90.00
_cell.angle_gamma   90.00
#
_symmetry.space_group_name_H-M   'P 1'
#
loop_
_entity.id
_entity.type
_entity.pdbx_description
1 polymer ?
#
loop_
_entity_poly.entity_id
_entity_poly.type
_entity_poly.pdbx_seq_one_letter_code
_entity_poly.pdbx_strand_id
1 'polypeptide(L)'
;MGILRLLKFIKVFFSKQQPWQISLGFVLGMFLGLLPSMRPQSLLLLTLAFCLNVNLAAVFLSTSAFYLLGASLDGLLHSLGLWLLQMPSLQPLWTTFYENPLLRTLQLHHTITLGSLLISTILAIPLFLLSQKLLTKTKNFLAQIPLLKLLVPPENNAPTPILRWQGVVALAAFLAILTVGTWAILPKILANQLQTLATSTLHTQVDLHGLSLGWGSAKAEKIEIADSKNLEKNILEIRQPEFSLNPLALLEKKVWIEKANLGQWHLMTKRTQKAKPYQPPQKIKKTPTKTSTSTSIKLWNPFEEINTSQFVSQVLQNETLTSLKEFQALQNKIQLLKQRWQKLLEKPKQKWQELKNRVQQIPKRLLRGEKISLQQIQSEIQSEIQSWQSLRTQLQTELQNLKQDIQDLKKLYQQELQKLQEKYSNLQLTAALFQSAAQKAIHFYLTYLKQIQKLHQSLTHKPKREKGTYLTFGKTKSTPKFLLKEAEFSIHFQNNQLQATLQNLSSSPQLYPHPLTLHV
;
A
#
# COMPACT_ATOMS: atom_id res chain seq x y z
N MET A 1 -34.15 -12.39 10.02
CA MET A 1 -32.88 -12.96 9.48
C MET A 1 -31.65 -12.81 10.40
N GLY A 2 -31.56 -11.78 11.28
CA GLY A 2 -30.36 -11.52 12.10
C GLY A 2 -30.07 -12.51 13.24
N ILE A 3 -31.09 -12.90 14.01
CA ILE A 3 -30.92 -13.78 15.19
C ILE A 3 -30.39 -15.17 14.80
N LEU A 4 -30.88 -15.77 13.71
CA LEU A 4 -30.39 -17.05 13.21
C LEU A 4 -28.91 -17.00 12.77
N ARG A 5 -28.45 -15.88 12.20
CA ARG A 5 -27.03 -15.69 11.85
C ARG A 5 -26.17 -15.54 13.10
N LEU A 6 -26.67 -14.84 14.12
CA LEU A 6 -26.01 -14.70 15.42
C LEU A 6 -25.87 -16.07 16.12
N LEU A 7 -26.94 -16.87 16.13
CA LEU A 7 -26.93 -18.22 16.70
C LEU A 7 -25.99 -19.16 15.94
N LYS A 8 -25.96 -19.11 14.59
CA LYS A 8 -24.98 -19.85 13.79
C LYS A 8 -23.55 -19.43 14.11
N PHE A 9 -23.30 -18.12 14.26
CA PHE A 9 -21.99 -17.60 14.62
C PHE A 9 -21.54 -18.07 16.00
N ILE A 10 -22.41 -17.98 17.02
CA ILE A 10 -22.13 -18.48 18.37
C ILE A 10 -21.84 -19.98 18.35
N LYS A 11 -22.64 -20.77 17.61
CA LYS A 11 -22.42 -22.21 17.45
C LYS A 11 -21.06 -22.52 16.81
N VAL A 12 -20.67 -21.79 15.78
CA VAL A 12 -19.34 -21.94 15.13
C VAL A 12 -18.22 -21.49 16.06
N PHE A 13 -18.42 -20.39 16.79
CA PHE A 13 -17.44 -19.82 17.70
C PHE A 13 -17.10 -20.77 18.85
N PHE A 14 -18.09 -21.46 19.41
CA PHE A 14 -17.89 -22.47 20.45
C PHE A 14 -17.75 -23.90 19.93
N SER A 15 -17.76 -24.12 18.60
CA SER A 15 -17.73 -25.46 18.00
C SER A 15 -16.47 -26.24 18.35
N LYS A 16 -16.61 -27.51 18.75
CA LYS A 16 -15.58 -28.58 18.93
C LYS A 16 -14.16 -28.14 19.37
N GLN A 17 -14.03 -27.02 20.09
CA GLN A 17 -12.73 -26.44 20.42
C GLN A 17 -12.63 -26.19 21.93
N GLN A 18 -11.47 -26.57 22.43
CA GLN A 18 -11.08 -26.41 23.82
C GLN A 18 -10.92 -24.92 24.14
N PRO A 19 -11.25 -24.45 25.37
CA PRO A 19 -11.13 -23.04 25.75
C PRO A 19 -9.75 -22.43 25.44
N TRP A 20 -8.68 -23.20 25.65
CA TRP A 20 -7.31 -22.75 25.37
C TRP A 20 -7.07 -22.44 23.88
N GLN A 21 -7.73 -23.14 22.94
CA GLN A 21 -7.59 -22.90 21.49
C GLN A 21 -8.20 -21.57 21.07
N ILE A 22 -9.29 -21.18 21.73
CA ILE A 22 -9.96 -19.90 21.53
C ILE A 22 -9.13 -18.78 22.19
N SER A 23 -8.64 -19.00 23.41
CA SER A 23 -7.73 -18.10 24.13
C SER A 23 -6.45 -17.80 23.35
N LEU A 24 -5.80 -18.85 22.82
CA LEU A 24 -4.60 -18.68 21.99
C LEU A 24 -4.94 -17.96 20.68
N GLY A 25 -6.13 -18.20 20.12
CA GLY A 25 -6.66 -17.43 19.00
C GLY A 25 -6.78 -15.92 19.31
N PHE A 26 -7.30 -15.57 20.50
CA PHE A 26 -7.34 -14.17 20.93
C PHE A 26 -5.94 -13.55 21.04
N VAL A 27 -4.98 -14.28 21.60
CA VAL A 27 -3.59 -13.81 21.72
C VAL A 27 -2.95 -13.60 20.35
N LEU A 28 -3.00 -14.58 19.45
CA LEU A 28 -2.46 -14.42 18.09
C LEU A 28 -3.14 -13.27 17.34
N GLY A 29 -4.45 -13.13 17.51
CA GLY A 29 -5.18 -12.03 16.91
C GLY A 29 -4.76 -10.67 17.48
N MET A 30 -4.44 -10.57 18.77
CA MET A 30 -3.88 -9.36 19.38
C MET A 30 -2.55 -8.97 18.73
N PHE A 31 -1.61 -9.93 18.61
CA PHE A 31 -0.34 -9.65 17.93
C PHE A 31 -0.57 -9.16 16.49
N LEU A 32 -1.41 -9.86 15.72
CA LEU A 32 -1.73 -9.50 14.33
C LEU A 32 -2.42 -8.14 14.21
N GLY A 33 -3.26 -7.76 15.18
CA GLY A 33 -3.97 -6.48 15.20
C GLY A 33 -3.07 -5.31 15.60
N LEU A 34 -2.19 -5.52 16.58
CA LEU A 34 -1.27 -4.49 17.08
C LEU A 34 -0.07 -4.28 16.16
N LEU A 35 0.37 -5.27 15.38
CA LEU A 35 1.44 -5.11 14.40
C LEU A 35 0.98 -4.32 13.16
N PRO A 36 1.87 -3.51 12.54
CA PRO A 36 1.57 -2.95 11.22
C PRO A 36 1.35 -4.06 10.19
N SER A 37 0.34 -3.91 9.33
CA SER A 37 0.00 -4.90 8.31
C SER A 37 1.13 -5.06 7.28
N MET A 38 1.28 -6.27 6.72
CA MET A 38 2.28 -6.62 5.70
C MET A 38 3.75 -6.51 6.16
N ARG A 39 3.98 -6.64 7.48
CA ARG A 39 5.33 -6.81 8.03
C ARG A 39 5.70 -8.29 8.12
N PRO A 40 7.00 -8.65 8.06
CA PRO A 40 7.46 -10.03 8.16
C PRO A 40 6.87 -10.78 9.36
N GLN A 41 6.84 -10.14 10.53
CA GLN A 41 6.28 -10.72 11.76
C GLN A 41 4.78 -10.98 11.66
N SER A 42 4.03 -10.06 11.03
CA SER A 42 2.59 -10.24 10.81
C SER A 42 2.31 -11.43 9.87
N LEU A 43 3.13 -11.62 8.84
CA LEU A 43 3.03 -12.77 7.94
C LEU A 43 3.36 -14.08 8.66
N LEU A 44 4.41 -14.07 9.49
CA LEU A 44 4.83 -15.22 10.29
C LEU A 44 3.75 -15.63 11.29
N LEU A 45 3.15 -14.67 12.00
CA LEU A 45 2.07 -14.93 12.94
C LEU A 45 0.79 -15.42 12.24
N LEU A 46 0.49 -14.88 11.05
CA LEU A 46 -0.64 -15.35 10.25
C LEU A 46 -0.42 -16.80 9.82
N THR A 47 0.80 -17.12 9.37
CA THR A 47 1.23 -18.48 9.02
C THR A 47 1.10 -19.42 10.21
N LEU A 48 1.56 -18.99 11.39
CA LEU A 48 1.43 -19.72 12.64
C LEU A 48 -0.03 -19.97 13.02
N ALA A 49 -0.92 -18.97 12.82
CA ALA A 49 -2.35 -19.13 13.08
C ALA A 49 -3.02 -20.21 12.20
N PHE A 50 -2.54 -20.40 10.96
CA PHE A 50 -3.01 -21.49 10.10
C PHE A 50 -2.42 -22.86 10.47
N CYS A 51 -1.18 -22.89 10.96
CA CYS A 51 -0.49 -24.12 11.36
C CYS A 51 -0.92 -24.63 12.74
N LEU A 52 -1.42 -23.76 13.63
CA LEU A 52 -1.85 -24.14 14.97
C LEU A 52 -3.32 -24.55 15.00
N ASN A 53 -3.67 -25.45 15.91
CA ASN A 53 -5.06 -25.82 16.21
C ASN A 53 -5.73 -24.74 17.07
N VAL A 54 -5.93 -23.56 16.48
CA VAL A 54 -6.61 -22.42 17.10
C VAL A 54 -7.96 -22.14 16.47
N ASN A 55 -8.76 -21.32 17.16
CA ASN A 55 -10.00 -20.78 16.62
C ASN A 55 -9.70 -19.59 15.69
N LEU A 56 -9.74 -19.82 14.37
CA LEU A 56 -9.50 -18.76 13.39
C LEU A 56 -10.52 -17.61 13.49
N ALA A 57 -11.77 -17.87 13.88
CA ALA A 57 -12.74 -16.80 14.11
C ALA A 57 -12.29 -15.91 15.29
N ALA A 58 -11.80 -16.50 16.38
CA ALA A 58 -11.23 -15.73 17.50
C ALA A 58 -9.99 -14.92 17.06
N VAL A 59 -9.11 -15.50 16.23
CA VAL A 59 -7.97 -14.78 15.64
C VAL A 59 -8.45 -13.55 14.89
N PHE A 60 -9.32 -13.69 13.89
CA PHE A 60 -9.75 -12.57 13.05
C PHE A 60 -10.59 -11.52 13.80
N LEU A 61 -11.44 -11.93 14.74
CA LEU A 61 -12.19 -11.02 15.59
C LEU A 61 -11.25 -10.20 16.47
N SER A 62 -10.30 -10.86 17.12
CA SER A 62 -9.31 -10.23 17.97
C SER A 62 -8.41 -9.29 17.16
N THR A 63 -7.92 -9.72 15.98
CA THR A 63 -7.17 -8.86 15.06
C THR A 63 -7.94 -7.61 14.71
N SER A 64 -9.23 -7.73 14.40
CA SER A 64 -10.06 -6.57 14.07
C SER A 64 -10.22 -5.61 15.24
N ALA A 65 -10.46 -6.14 16.45
CA ALA A 65 -10.58 -5.34 17.66
C ALA A 65 -9.27 -4.63 18.02
N PHE A 66 -8.16 -5.36 18.04
CA PHE A 66 -6.84 -4.82 18.37
C PHE A 66 -6.26 -3.93 17.27
N TYR A 67 -6.66 -4.07 16.01
CA TYR A 67 -6.32 -3.12 14.96
C TYR A 67 -6.92 -1.74 15.23
N LEU A 68 -8.19 -1.70 15.68
CA LEU A 68 -8.85 -0.45 16.06
C LEU A 68 -8.20 0.17 17.31
N LEU A 69 -7.95 -0.64 18.34
CA LEU A 69 -7.24 -0.19 19.55
C LEU A 69 -5.82 0.29 19.24
N GLY A 70 -5.12 -0.45 18.38
CA GLY A 70 -3.75 -0.17 17.99
C GLY A 70 -3.59 1.22 17.40
N ALA A 71 -4.54 1.68 16.59
CA ALA A 71 -4.47 3.02 16.02
C ALA A 71 -4.56 4.15 17.06
N SER A 72 -5.16 3.90 18.23
CA SER A 72 -5.11 4.83 19.37
C SER A 72 -3.84 4.70 20.19
N LEU A 73 -3.22 3.52 20.17
CA LEU A 73 -2.00 3.22 20.91
C LEU A 73 -0.72 3.53 20.12
N ASP A 74 -0.81 3.79 18.82
CA ASP A 74 0.36 3.93 17.93
C ASP A 74 1.44 4.87 18.45
N GLY A 75 1.08 6.04 19.00
CA GLY A 75 2.05 6.96 19.59
C GLY A 75 2.81 6.37 20.78
N LEU A 76 2.15 5.54 21.61
CA LEU A 76 2.80 4.78 22.69
C LEU A 76 3.67 3.64 22.13
N LEU A 77 3.19 2.93 21.11
CA LEU A 77 3.96 1.86 20.45
C LEU A 77 5.23 2.43 19.81
N HIS A 78 5.12 3.61 19.20
CA HIS A 78 6.25 4.34 18.61
C HIS A 78 7.27 4.75 19.68
N SER A 79 6.83 5.39 20.76
CA SER A 79 7.72 5.87 21.82
C SER A 79 8.44 4.72 22.55
N LEU A 80 7.73 3.62 22.84
CA LEU A 80 8.33 2.43 23.44
C LEU A 80 9.36 1.76 22.53
N GLY A 81 9.04 1.63 21.24
CA GLY A 81 9.98 1.09 20.27
C GLY A 81 11.21 1.98 20.11
N LEU A 82 11.03 3.31 20.11
CA LEU A 82 12.13 4.27 20.03
C LEU A 82 13.02 4.21 21.29
N TRP A 83 12.43 4.18 22.48
CA TRP A 83 13.15 3.99 23.74
C TRP A 83 14.00 2.71 23.73
N LEU A 84 13.42 1.59 23.28
CA LEU A 84 14.12 0.31 23.23
C LEU A 84 15.25 0.29 22.18
N LEU A 85 15.05 0.94 21.02
CA LEU A 85 16.06 1.05 19.96
C LEU A 85 17.19 2.02 20.31
N GLN A 86 16.96 2.98 21.20
CA GLN A 86 17.95 3.97 21.62
C GLN A 86 18.71 3.58 22.89
N MET A 87 18.24 2.57 23.63
CA MET A 87 18.87 2.12 24.87
C MET A 87 20.35 1.75 24.64
N PRO A 88 21.31 2.43 25.31
CA PRO A 88 22.75 2.24 25.05
C PRO A 88 23.25 0.80 25.22
N SER A 89 22.74 0.09 26.23
CA SER A 89 23.09 -1.31 26.50
C SER A 89 22.64 -2.29 25.41
N LEU A 90 21.63 -1.92 24.61
CA LEU A 90 21.11 -2.76 23.51
C LEU A 90 21.67 -2.35 22.14
N GLN A 91 22.43 -1.26 22.03
CA GLN A 91 23.05 -0.84 20.77
C GLN A 91 23.88 -1.94 20.10
N PRO A 92 24.72 -2.73 20.82
CA PRO A 92 25.47 -3.82 20.19
C PRO A 92 24.56 -4.90 19.58
N LEU A 93 23.46 -5.24 20.25
CA LEU A 93 22.47 -6.21 19.77
C LEU A 93 21.81 -5.69 18.48
N TRP A 94 21.33 -4.45 18.48
CA TRP A 94 20.68 -3.87 17.31
C TRP A 94 21.63 -3.72 16.12
N THR A 95 22.89 -3.38 16.39
CA THR A 95 23.94 -3.32 15.37
C THR A 95 24.15 -4.69 14.73
N THR A 96 24.28 -5.74 15.55
CA THR A 96 24.43 -7.13 15.06
C THR A 96 23.25 -7.57 14.20
N PHE A 97 22.02 -7.27 14.62
CA PHE A 97 20.80 -7.59 13.86
C PHE A 97 20.71 -6.79 12.56
N TYR A 98 21.16 -5.53 12.58
CA TYR A 98 21.13 -4.67 11.41
C TYR A 98 22.23 -5.05 10.42
N GLU A 99 23.39 -5.53 10.85
CA GLU A 99 24.48 -5.93 9.97
C GLU A 99 24.19 -7.22 9.22
N ASN A 100 23.58 -8.20 9.90
CA ASN A 100 23.20 -9.46 9.29
C ASN A 100 22.07 -9.26 8.25
N PRO A 101 22.28 -9.56 6.96
CA PRO A 101 21.27 -9.35 5.92
C PRO A 101 19.95 -10.07 6.18
N LEU A 102 20.01 -11.30 6.71
CA LEU A 102 18.84 -12.11 7.01
C LEU A 102 18.04 -11.50 8.16
N LEU A 103 18.70 -11.12 9.26
CA LEU A 103 18.03 -10.50 10.41
C LEU A 103 17.49 -9.10 10.07
N ARG A 104 18.17 -8.35 9.19
CA ARG A 104 17.69 -7.05 8.70
C ARG A 104 16.34 -7.18 7.98
N THR A 105 16.07 -8.31 7.30
CA THR A 105 14.78 -8.55 6.63
C THR A 105 13.60 -8.61 7.60
N LEU A 106 13.83 -8.95 8.88
CA LEU A 106 12.79 -8.91 9.91
C LEU A 106 12.37 -7.48 10.26
N GLN A 107 13.13 -6.45 9.85
CA GLN A 107 12.78 -5.04 10.07
C GLN A 107 12.50 -4.69 11.55
N LEU A 108 13.22 -5.32 12.49
CA LEU A 108 13.10 -5.03 13.93
C LEU A 108 13.51 -3.59 14.30
N HIS A 109 14.28 -2.93 13.44
CA HIS A 109 14.68 -1.53 13.54
C HIS A 109 13.54 -0.53 13.25
N HIS A 110 12.29 -1.01 13.14
CA HIS A 110 11.10 -0.19 12.98
C HIS A 110 10.39 0.02 14.33
N THR A 111 10.24 1.28 14.74
CA THR A 111 9.77 1.67 16.08
C THR A 111 8.42 1.07 16.45
N ILE A 112 7.37 1.29 15.66
CA ILE A 112 6.03 0.77 16.00
C ILE A 112 6.01 -0.76 16.00
N THR A 113 6.73 -1.41 15.08
CA THR A 113 6.78 -2.89 15.04
C THR A 113 7.36 -3.43 16.33
N LEU A 114 8.48 -2.87 16.78
CA LEU A 114 9.16 -3.31 17.98
C LEU A 114 8.33 -3.04 19.24
N GLY A 115 7.76 -1.83 19.39
CA GLY A 115 6.90 -1.51 20.52
C GLY A 115 5.63 -2.38 20.57
N SER A 116 5.05 -2.68 19.41
CA SER A 116 3.90 -3.59 19.30
C SER A 116 4.25 -5.01 19.73
N LEU A 117 5.42 -5.53 19.32
CA LEU A 117 5.90 -6.85 19.73
C LEU A 117 6.12 -6.91 21.23
N LEU A 118 6.76 -5.90 21.81
CA LEU A 118 7.02 -5.83 23.24
C LEU A 118 5.72 -5.82 24.05
N ILE A 119 4.78 -4.93 23.72
CA ILE A 119 3.48 -4.87 24.41
C ILE A 119 2.69 -6.15 24.22
N SER A 120 2.65 -6.70 23.01
CA SER A 120 1.90 -7.93 22.75
C SER A 120 2.49 -9.11 23.52
N THR A 121 3.81 -9.17 23.68
CA THR A 121 4.49 -10.22 24.46
C THR A 121 4.17 -10.11 25.95
N ILE A 122 4.21 -8.89 26.50
CA ILE A 122 3.85 -8.65 27.92
C ILE A 122 2.37 -8.99 28.17
N LEU A 123 1.47 -8.61 27.25
CA LEU A 123 0.03 -8.85 27.38
C LEU A 123 -0.41 -10.27 27.00
N ALA A 124 0.47 -11.08 26.40
CA ALA A 124 0.12 -12.42 25.92
C ALA A 124 -0.41 -13.33 27.05
N ILE A 125 0.34 -13.43 28.14
CA ILE A 125 -0.01 -14.29 29.29
C ILE A 125 -1.27 -13.76 30.00
N PRO A 126 -1.37 -12.47 30.37
CA PRO A 126 -2.60 -11.93 30.97
C PRO A 126 -3.83 -12.14 30.10
N LEU A 127 -3.73 -11.87 28.79
CA LEU A 127 -4.86 -12.03 27.88
C LEU A 127 -5.27 -13.50 27.72
N PHE A 128 -4.30 -14.41 27.68
CA PHE A 128 -4.57 -15.84 27.64
C PHE A 128 -5.37 -16.30 28.86
N LEU A 129 -4.89 -16.00 30.06
CA LEU A 129 -5.53 -16.40 31.32
C LEU A 129 -6.91 -15.76 31.49
N LEU A 130 -7.02 -14.45 31.19
CA LEU A 130 -8.28 -13.71 31.25
C LEU A 130 -9.32 -14.29 30.29
N SER A 131 -8.94 -14.50 29.02
CA SER A 131 -9.84 -15.07 28.02
C SER A 131 -10.26 -16.48 28.40
N GLN A 132 -9.36 -17.29 28.96
CA GLN A 132 -9.67 -18.64 29.40
C GLN A 132 -10.72 -18.63 30.52
N LYS A 133 -10.54 -17.78 31.53
CA LYS A 133 -11.51 -17.60 32.63
C LYS A 133 -12.86 -17.07 32.16
N LEU A 134 -12.88 -16.14 31.20
CA LEU A 134 -14.11 -15.61 30.62
C LEU A 134 -14.85 -16.66 29.79
N LEU A 135 -14.12 -17.46 29.02
CA LEU A 135 -14.69 -18.53 28.18
C LEU A 135 -15.30 -19.65 29.03
N THR A 136 -14.65 -20.07 30.11
CA THR A 136 -15.22 -21.08 31.02
C THR A 136 -16.47 -20.55 31.72
N LYS A 137 -16.42 -19.31 32.23
CA LYS A 137 -17.59 -18.67 32.86
C LYS A 137 -18.77 -18.52 31.88
N THR A 138 -18.50 -18.09 30.65
CA THR A 138 -19.55 -17.94 29.62
C THR A 138 -20.13 -19.27 29.18
N LYS A 139 -19.31 -20.33 29.02
CA LYS A 139 -19.81 -21.69 28.75
C LYS A 139 -20.74 -22.18 29.85
N ASN A 140 -20.34 -22.03 31.12
CA ASN A 140 -21.17 -22.44 32.27
C ASN A 140 -22.50 -21.70 32.31
N PHE A 141 -22.49 -20.39 32.06
CA PHE A 141 -23.70 -19.57 31.98
C PHE A 141 -24.62 -19.99 30.84
N LEU A 142 -24.07 -20.23 29.64
CA LEU A 142 -24.85 -20.68 28.49
C LEU A 142 -25.46 -22.07 28.68
N ALA A 143 -24.78 -22.95 29.41
CA ALA A 143 -25.28 -24.29 29.74
C ALA A 143 -26.48 -24.27 30.71
N GLN A 144 -26.63 -23.22 31.53
CA GLN A 144 -27.75 -23.06 32.45
C GLN A 144 -29.06 -22.68 31.75
N ILE A 145 -29.00 -22.13 30.53
CA ILE A 145 -30.18 -21.69 29.77
C ILE A 145 -30.63 -22.82 28.83
N PRO A 146 -31.83 -23.41 29.00
CA PRO A 146 -32.28 -24.58 28.23
C PRO A 146 -32.24 -24.37 26.72
N LEU A 147 -32.62 -23.17 26.27
CA LEU A 147 -32.65 -22.78 24.86
C LEU A 147 -31.24 -22.67 24.22
N LEU A 148 -30.22 -22.39 25.04
CA LEU A 148 -28.85 -22.13 24.60
C LEU A 148 -27.90 -23.31 24.84
N LYS A 149 -28.31 -24.30 25.64
CA LYS A 149 -27.58 -25.55 25.88
C LYS A 149 -27.18 -26.27 24.60
N LEU A 150 -27.99 -26.18 23.54
CA LEU A 150 -27.70 -26.75 22.21
C LEU A 150 -26.52 -26.08 21.47
N LEU A 151 -26.13 -24.87 21.87
CA LEU A 151 -25.00 -24.13 21.27
C LEU A 151 -23.65 -24.44 21.95
N VAL A 152 -23.66 -25.02 23.15
CA VAL A 152 -22.45 -25.40 23.88
C VAL A 152 -22.19 -26.88 23.62
N PRO A 153 -21.21 -27.25 22.76
CA PRO A 153 -20.88 -28.65 22.54
C PRO A 153 -20.34 -29.28 23.83
N PRO A 154 -20.56 -30.60 24.03
CA PRO A 154 -20.05 -31.31 25.20
C PRO A 154 -18.53 -31.18 25.30
N GLU A 155 -18.04 -31.12 26.54
CA GLU A 155 -16.61 -30.96 26.81
C GLU A 155 -15.85 -32.18 26.32
N ASN A 156 -15.01 -31.98 25.30
CA ASN A 156 -14.21 -33.05 24.72
C ASN A 156 -12.83 -33.05 25.37
N ASN A 157 -12.60 -33.92 26.36
CA ASN A 157 -11.34 -34.03 27.10
C ASN A 157 -10.22 -34.74 26.33
N ALA A 158 -10.45 -35.13 25.08
CA ALA A 158 -9.40 -35.74 24.27
C ALA A 158 -8.22 -34.75 24.08
N PRO A 159 -6.96 -35.20 24.27
CA PRO A 159 -5.80 -34.36 24.03
C PRO A 159 -5.76 -33.95 22.56
N THR A 160 -6.00 -32.67 22.28
CA THR A 160 -5.88 -32.11 20.93
C THR A 160 -4.46 -31.65 20.70
N PRO A 161 -3.80 -32.05 19.61
CA PRO A 161 -2.44 -31.59 19.31
C PRO A 161 -2.42 -30.07 19.11
N ILE A 162 -1.32 -29.42 19.47
CA ILE A 162 -1.14 -27.98 19.27
C ILE A 162 -1.04 -27.64 17.78
N LEU A 163 -0.45 -28.55 16.98
CA LEU A 163 -0.25 -28.37 15.54
C LEU A 163 -1.40 -28.97 14.72
N ARG A 164 -1.89 -28.21 13.75
CA ARG A 164 -2.86 -28.60 12.72
C ARG A 164 -2.14 -29.06 11.46
N TRP A 165 -1.88 -30.36 11.34
CA TRP A 165 -1.18 -30.94 10.19
C TRP A 165 -1.80 -30.58 8.83
N GLN A 166 -3.13 -30.54 8.72
CA GLN A 166 -3.81 -30.10 7.49
C GLN A 166 -3.45 -28.65 7.10
N GLY A 167 -3.29 -27.77 8.10
CA GLY A 167 -2.86 -26.39 7.88
C GLY A 167 -1.40 -26.31 7.44
N VAL A 168 -0.53 -27.14 8.03
CA VAL A 168 0.89 -27.24 7.65
C VAL A 168 1.03 -27.75 6.22
N VAL A 169 0.31 -28.81 5.85
CA VAL A 169 0.33 -29.37 4.48
C VAL A 169 -0.21 -28.35 3.47
N ALA A 170 -1.32 -27.66 3.79
CA ALA A 170 -1.86 -26.61 2.93
C ALA A 170 -0.88 -25.44 2.74
N LEU A 171 -0.17 -25.03 3.80
CA LEU A 171 0.87 -24.01 3.73
C LEU A 171 2.05 -24.46 2.87
N ALA A 172 2.54 -25.69 3.08
CA ALA A 172 3.65 -26.25 2.31
C ALA A 172 3.30 -26.32 0.82
N ALA A 173 2.09 -26.77 0.49
CA ALA A 173 1.57 -26.78 -0.88
C ALA A 173 1.50 -25.36 -1.47
N PHE A 174 0.99 -24.38 -0.71
CA PHE A 174 0.93 -22.99 -1.14
C PHE A 174 2.32 -22.40 -1.41
N LEU A 175 3.29 -22.63 -0.51
CA LEU A 175 4.67 -22.17 -0.67
C LEU A 175 5.37 -22.88 -1.84
N ALA A 176 5.11 -24.17 -2.06
CA ALA A 176 5.62 -24.91 -3.21
C ALA A 176 5.07 -24.33 -4.53
N ILE A 177 3.77 -24.07 -4.62
CA ILE A 177 3.15 -23.43 -5.79
C ILE A 177 3.74 -22.03 -6.02
N LEU A 178 3.90 -21.24 -4.96
CA LEU A 178 4.44 -19.89 -5.05
C LEU A 178 5.89 -19.89 -5.50
N THR A 179 6.73 -20.79 -4.96
CA THR A 179 8.14 -20.91 -5.34
C THR A 179 8.33 -21.44 -6.75
N VAL A 180 7.58 -22.47 -7.17
CA VAL A 180 7.61 -22.97 -8.55
C VAL A 180 7.10 -21.91 -9.53
N GLY A 181 5.99 -21.24 -9.19
CA GLY A 181 5.42 -20.16 -9.99
C GLY A 181 6.38 -18.99 -10.16
N THR A 182 7.04 -18.55 -9.08
CA THR A 182 8.05 -17.48 -9.18
C THR A 182 9.27 -17.96 -9.96
N TRP A 183 9.79 -19.16 -9.73
CA TRP A 183 10.93 -19.72 -10.46
C TRP A 183 10.67 -19.81 -11.98
N ALA A 184 9.46 -20.17 -12.38
CA ALA A 184 9.09 -20.29 -13.79
C ALA A 184 8.95 -18.93 -14.51
N ILE A 185 8.49 -17.90 -13.79
CA ILE A 185 8.19 -16.57 -14.37
C ILE A 185 9.38 -15.62 -14.25
N LEU A 186 10.17 -15.74 -13.19
CA LEU A 186 11.23 -14.81 -12.82
C LEU A 186 12.30 -14.60 -13.92
N PRO A 187 12.83 -15.64 -14.59
CA PRO A 187 13.78 -15.44 -15.68
C PRO A 187 13.21 -14.63 -16.84
N LYS A 188 11.92 -14.83 -17.19
CA LYS A 188 11.27 -14.06 -18.27
C LYS A 188 11.12 -12.59 -17.91
N ILE A 189 10.69 -12.30 -16.68
CA ILE A 189 10.58 -10.91 -16.19
C ILE A 189 11.96 -10.24 -16.15
N LEU A 190 12.97 -10.93 -15.61
CA LEU A 190 14.33 -10.41 -15.52
C LEU A 190 14.95 -10.17 -16.89
N ALA A 191 14.82 -11.12 -17.82
CA ALA A 191 15.30 -10.97 -19.19
C ALA A 191 14.71 -9.71 -19.84
N ASN A 192 13.39 -9.52 -19.76
CA ASN A 192 12.73 -8.34 -20.34
C ASN A 192 13.21 -7.03 -19.69
N GLN A 193 13.36 -7.00 -18.36
CA GLN A 193 13.84 -5.82 -17.65
C GLN A 193 15.30 -5.51 -18.00
N LEU A 194 16.17 -6.53 -18.05
CA LEU A 194 17.58 -6.38 -18.42
C LEU A 194 17.74 -5.92 -19.86
N GLN A 195 16.99 -6.51 -20.81
CA GLN A 195 16.96 -6.07 -22.20
C GLN A 195 16.54 -4.60 -22.33
N THR A 196 15.49 -4.20 -21.61
CA THR A 196 14.99 -2.82 -21.64
C THR A 196 16.03 -1.85 -21.08
N LEU A 197 16.63 -2.18 -19.94
CA LEU A 197 17.67 -1.36 -19.33
C LEU A 197 18.90 -1.26 -20.22
N ALA A 198 19.43 -2.39 -20.69
CA ALA A 198 20.60 -2.44 -21.56
C ALA A 198 20.35 -1.71 -22.89
N THR A 199 19.16 -1.85 -23.47
CA THR A 199 18.77 -1.14 -24.70
C THR A 199 18.71 0.37 -24.46
N SER A 200 18.18 0.80 -23.31
CA SER A 200 18.11 2.22 -22.97
C SER A 200 19.46 2.85 -22.65
N THR A 201 20.40 2.09 -22.07
CA THR A 201 21.74 2.59 -21.72
C THR A 201 22.68 2.60 -22.92
N LEU A 202 22.66 1.55 -23.73
CA LEU A 202 23.51 1.42 -24.92
C LEU A 202 22.92 2.12 -26.16
N HIS A 203 21.70 2.64 -26.08
CA HIS A 203 20.99 3.31 -27.20
C HIS A 203 20.90 2.45 -28.47
N THR A 204 20.92 1.13 -28.30
CA THR A 204 20.81 0.13 -29.37
C THR A 204 20.09 -1.10 -28.82
N GLN A 205 19.44 -1.89 -29.68
CA GLN A 205 18.73 -3.07 -29.22
C GLN A 205 19.69 -4.11 -28.62
N VAL A 206 19.36 -4.57 -27.41
CA VAL A 206 20.04 -5.68 -26.73
C VAL A 206 19.04 -6.80 -26.53
N ASP A 207 19.34 -7.97 -27.09
CA ASP A 207 18.53 -9.16 -26.93
C ASP A 207 19.25 -10.18 -26.04
N LEU A 208 18.51 -10.70 -25.07
CA LEU A 208 18.99 -11.69 -24.12
C LEU A 208 18.10 -12.93 -24.23
N HIS A 209 18.69 -14.03 -24.72
CA HIS A 209 17.99 -15.27 -25.01
C HIS A 209 18.26 -16.33 -23.95
N GLY A 210 17.23 -17.13 -23.63
CA GLY A 210 17.37 -18.32 -22.80
C GLY A 210 17.90 -18.07 -21.39
N LEU A 211 17.49 -16.99 -20.72
CA LEU A 211 17.89 -16.75 -19.33
C LEU A 211 17.36 -17.88 -18.44
N SER A 212 18.27 -18.54 -17.74
CA SER A 212 18.00 -19.47 -16.68
C SER A 212 18.70 -19.01 -15.41
N LEU A 213 18.05 -19.21 -14.27
CA LEU A 213 18.56 -18.83 -12.97
C LEU A 213 18.75 -20.11 -12.16
N GLY A 214 19.92 -20.25 -11.55
CA GLY A 214 20.19 -21.24 -10.51
C GLY A 214 20.23 -20.57 -9.14
N TRP A 215 20.52 -21.37 -8.11
CA TRP A 215 20.77 -20.83 -6.78
C TRP A 215 22.10 -20.07 -6.77
N GLY A 216 22.04 -18.75 -6.86
CA GLY A 216 23.26 -17.91 -6.94
C GLY A 216 23.96 -18.01 -8.29
N SER A 217 23.28 -18.40 -9.36
CA SER A 217 23.85 -18.37 -10.70
C SER A 217 22.85 -17.88 -11.72
N ALA A 218 23.33 -17.27 -12.80
CA ALA A 218 22.53 -16.86 -13.94
C ALA A 218 23.25 -17.29 -15.21
N LYS A 219 22.56 -18.02 -16.08
CA LYS A 219 23.07 -18.47 -17.37
C LYS A 219 22.16 -17.95 -18.46
N ALA A 220 22.72 -17.44 -19.55
CA ALA A 220 21.96 -17.14 -20.75
C ALA A 220 22.47 -17.99 -21.90
N GLU A 221 21.62 -18.26 -22.88
CA GLU A 221 22.02 -18.96 -24.09
C GLU A 221 22.86 -18.03 -24.98
N LYS A 222 22.39 -16.80 -25.13
CA LYS A 222 22.98 -15.81 -26.03
C LYS A 222 22.65 -14.39 -25.61
N ILE A 223 23.62 -13.49 -25.68
CA ILE A 223 23.42 -12.03 -25.59
C ILE A 223 23.85 -11.41 -26.91
N GLU A 224 22.95 -10.66 -27.55
CA GLU A 224 23.19 -9.99 -28.81
C GLU A 224 23.05 -8.48 -28.65
N ILE A 225 24.07 -7.73 -29.07
CA ILE A 225 24.06 -6.27 -29.08
C ILE A 225 24.05 -5.81 -30.54
N ALA A 226 22.96 -5.16 -30.96
CA ALA A 226 22.78 -4.71 -32.34
C ALA A 226 23.70 -3.51 -32.68
N ASP A 227 24.08 -3.41 -33.95
CA ASP A 227 24.70 -2.18 -34.48
C ASP A 227 23.62 -1.11 -34.70
N SER A 228 23.81 0.06 -34.09
CA SER A 228 22.90 1.20 -34.21
C SER A 228 22.89 1.79 -35.62
N LYS A 229 23.95 1.58 -36.41
CA LYS A 229 24.07 2.03 -37.80
C LYS A 229 23.58 0.98 -38.79
N ASN A 230 23.87 -0.29 -38.54
CA ASN A 230 23.47 -1.41 -39.39
C ASN A 230 22.65 -2.45 -38.61
N LEU A 231 21.32 -2.28 -38.65
CA LEU A 231 20.37 -3.11 -37.90
C LEU A 231 20.37 -4.61 -38.29
N GLU A 232 21.09 -5.02 -39.32
CA GLU A 232 21.23 -6.41 -39.77
C GLU A 232 22.46 -7.11 -39.17
N LYS A 233 23.28 -6.39 -38.40
CA LYS A 233 24.49 -6.91 -37.77
C LYS A 233 24.48 -6.71 -36.25
N ASN A 234 25.13 -7.63 -35.56
CA ASN A 234 25.49 -7.51 -34.16
C ASN A 234 26.89 -6.91 -34.05
N ILE A 235 27.08 -5.93 -33.18
CA ILE A 235 28.43 -5.47 -32.81
C ILE A 235 29.11 -6.56 -32.00
N LEU A 236 28.37 -7.13 -31.05
CA LEU A 236 28.86 -8.14 -30.12
C LEU A 236 27.80 -9.21 -29.91
N GLU A 237 28.24 -10.45 -30.02
CA GLU A 237 27.47 -11.64 -29.70
C GLU A 237 28.24 -12.46 -28.66
N ILE A 238 27.63 -12.70 -27.50
CA ILE A 238 28.18 -13.51 -26.42
C ILE A 238 27.39 -14.80 -26.32
N ARG A 239 28.06 -15.94 -26.43
CA ARG A 239 27.43 -17.27 -26.35
C ARG A 239 27.67 -17.90 -24.98
N GLN A 240 26.60 -18.48 -24.43
CA GLN A 240 26.59 -19.21 -23.16
C GLN A 240 27.22 -18.45 -21.97
N PRO A 241 26.93 -17.15 -21.76
CA PRO A 241 27.48 -16.47 -20.60
C PRO A 241 26.89 -17.04 -19.31
N GLU A 242 27.77 -17.25 -18.33
CA GLU A 242 27.45 -17.76 -17.01
C GLU A 242 28.00 -16.82 -15.93
N PHE A 243 27.13 -16.44 -15.00
CA PHE A 243 27.44 -15.56 -13.88
C PHE A 243 27.18 -16.30 -12.58
N SER A 244 28.19 -16.44 -11.74
CA SER A 244 28.07 -16.84 -10.34
C SER A 244 27.88 -15.58 -9.48
N LEU A 245 26.78 -15.53 -8.74
CA LEU A 245 26.33 -14.39 -7.95
C LEU A 245 26.31 -14.75 -6.47
N ASN A 246 26.68 -13.80 -5.61
CA ASN A 246 26.55 -13.97 -4.17
C ASN A 246 25.10 -13.71 -3.70
N PRO A 247 24.35 -14.72 -3.21
CA PRO A 247 22.94 -14.55 -2.85
C PRO A 247 22.71 -13.59 -1.68
N LEU A 248 23.63 -13.56 -0.72
CA LEU A 248 23.54 -12.69 0.46
C LEU A 248 23.75 -11.23 0.06
N ALA A 249 24.64 -10.96 -0.90
CA ALA A 249 24.84 -9.62 -1.43
C ALA A 249 23.59 -9.11 -2.17
N LEU A 250 22.86 -9.98 -2.88
CA LEU A 250 21.61 -9.63 -3.56
C LEU A 250 20.53 -9.19 -2.56
N LEU A 251 20.43 -9.83 -1.39
CA LEU A 251 19.52 -9.42 -0.31
C LEU A 251 19.87 -8.02 0.23
N GLU A 252 21.14 -7.63 0.19
CA GLU A 252 21.59 -6.28 0.51
C GLU A 252 21.39 -5.26 -0.63
N LYS A 253 20.76 -5.67 -1.74
CA LYS A 253 20.63 -4.90 -2.98
C LYS A 253 21.97 -4.56 -3.63
N LYS A 254 22.95 -5.45 -3.48
CA LYS A 254 24.27 -5.36 -4.08
C LYS A 254 24.42 -6.41 -5.18
N VAL A 255 25.15 -6.08 -6.23
CA VAL A 255 25.42 -6.99 -7.35
C VAL A 255 26.87 -7.45 -7.22
N TRP A 256 27.04 -8.61 -6.60
CA TRP A 256 28.35 -9.22 -6.42
C TRP A 256 28.44 -10.46 -7.29
N ILE A 257 29.28 -10.36 -8.32
CA ILE A 257 29.58 -11.43 -9.25
C ILE A 257 30.89 -12.06 -8.79
N GLU A 258 30.83 -13.30 -8.33
CA GLU A 258 32.00 -14.04 -7.86
C GLU A 258 32.84 -14.55 -9.03
N LYS A 259 32.17 -15.02 -10.08
CA LYS A 259 32.81 -15.44 -11.32
C LYS A 259 31.88 -15.15 -12.50
N ALA A 260 32.41 -14.54 -13.56
CA ALA A 260 31.70 -14.38 -14.83
C ALA A 260 32.47 -15.13 -15.92
N ASN A 261 31.90 -16.21 -16.44
CA ASN A 261 32.38 -16.82 -17.66
C ASN A 261 31.59 -16.22 -18.83
N LEU A 262 32.22 -15.30 -19.55
CA LEU A 262 31.59 -14.60 -20.67
C LEU A 262 31.82 -15.34 -21.99
N GLY A 263 32.21 -16.61 -21.96
CA GLY A 263 32.25 -17.50 -23.12
C GLY A 263 33.03 -16.94 -24.31
N GLN A 264 32.52 -17.23 -25.52
CA GLN A 264 33.08 -16.75 -26.78
C GLN A 264 32.41 -15.46 -27.22
N TRP A 265 33.21 -14.42 -27.43
CA TRP A 265 32.80 -13.15 -27.99
C TRP A 265 33.00 -13.19 -29.49
N HIS A 266 31.89 -13.09 -30.21
CA HIS A 266 31.86 -13.02 -31.67
C HIS A 266 31.53 -11.58 -32.06
N LEU A 267 32.41 -10.96 -32.84
CA LEU A 267 32.25 -9.58 -33.30
C LEU A 267 31.63 -9.54 -34.69
N MET A 268 30.81 -8.53 -34.96
CA MET A 268 30.30 -8.21 -36.30
C MET A 268 29.53 -9.36 -36.99
N THR A 269 28.77 -10.15 -36.22
CA THR A 269 27.98 -11.26 -36.75
C THR A 269 26.70 -10.78 -37.45
N LYS A 270 26.19 -11.56 -38.41
CA LYS A 270 24.90 -11.29 -39.06
C LYS A 270 23.75 -11.69 -38.14
N ARG A 271 22.74 -10.82 -37.98
CA ARG A 271 21.57 -11.09 -37.13
C ARG A 271 20.57 -11.99 -37.85
N THR A 272 19.96 -12.91 -37.11
CA THR A 272 18.85 -13.75 -37.59
C THR A 272 17.57 -12.94 -37.79
N GLN A 273 17.37 -11.89 -36.99
CA GLN A 273 16.26 -10.94 -37.09
C GLN A 273 16.78 -9.50 -37.06
N LYS A 274 16.28 -8.67 -37.98
CA LYS A 274 16.63 -7.25 -38.08
C LYS A 274 16.28 -6.52 -36.78
N ALA A 275 17.23 -5.76 -36.24
CA ALA A 275 17.04 -4.97 -35.03
C ALA A 275 16.04 -3.84 -35.27
N LYS A 276 15.31 -3.46 -34.22
CA LYS A 276 14.41 -2.32 -34.15
C LYS A 276 15.23 -1.07 -33.85
N PRO A 277 15.00 0.06 -34.56
CA PRO A 277 15.67 1.31 -34.24
C PRO A 277 15.27 1.77 -32.83
N TYR A 278 16.26 2.25 -32.07
CA TYR A 278 16.02 2.72 -30.71
C TYR A 278 15.06 3.91 -30.71
N GLN A 279 14.00 3.82 -29.91
CA GLN A 279 13.08 4.93 -29.65
C GLN A 279 13.21 5.33 -28.18
N PRO A 280 13.52 6.60 -27.87
CA PRO A 280 13.62 7.04 -26.49
C PRO A 280 12.25 6.92 -25.80
N PRO A 281 12.21 6.48 -24.53
CA PRO A 281 10.96 6.37 -23.79
C PRO A 281 10.25 7.74 -23.72
N GLN A 282 8.98 7.79 -24.14
CA GLN A 282 8.17 9.00 -24.05
C GLN A 282 8.13 9.50 -22.60
N LYS A 283 8.57 10.74 -22.35
CA LYS A 283 8.53 11.37 -21.02
C LYS A 283 7.08 11.45 -20.55
N ILE A 284 6.70 10.60 -19.60
CA ILE A 284 5.49 10.80 -18.79
C ILE A 284 5.68 12.15 -18.07
N LYS A 285 4.89 13.17 -18.44
CA LYS A 285 4.88 14.48 -17.77
C LYS A 285 4.55 14.26 -16.29
N LYS A 286 5.59 14.25 -15.43
CA LYS A 286 5.42 14.35 -13.99
C LYS A 286 4.80 15.72 -13.69
N THR A 287 3.55 15.70 -13.23
CA THR A 287 2.89 16.89 -12.70
C THR A 287 3.70 17.41 -11.51
N PRO A 288 4.11 18.69 -11.47
CA PRO A 288 4.89 19.20 -10.35
C PRO A 288 4.01 19.26 -9.09
N THR A 289 4.38 18.47 -8.09
CA THR A 289 3.81 18.52 -6.75
C THR A 289 4.32 19.79 -6.07
N LYS A 290 3.50 20.86 -6.06
CA LYS A 290 3.81 22.07 -5.29
C LYS A 290 3.52 21.84 -3.81
N THR A 291 4.53 22.23 -3.04
CA THR A 291 4.64 22.34 -1.58
C THR A 291 3.51 23.16 -0.99
N SER A 292 3.03 22.74 0.18
CA SER A 292 2.06 23.44 1.00
C SER A 292 2.65 24.70 1.62
N THR A 293 2.10 25.86 1.27
CA THR A 293 2.10 27.04 2.12
C THR A 293 0.67 27.44 2.40
N SER A 294 0.38 27.70 3.68
CA SER A 294 -0.86 28.31 4.11
C SER A 294 -0.90 29.75 3.60
N THR A 295 -1.95 30.10 2.88
CA THR A 295 -2.37 31.49 2.75
C THR A 295 -3.88 31.53 2.63
N SER A 296 -4.45 32.48 3.36
CA SER A 296 -5.85 32.89 3.32
C SER A 296 -6.43 32.82 1.91
N ILE A 297 -7.57 32.15 1.79
CA ILE A 297 -8.34 32.08 0.55
C ILE A 297 -8.89 33.48 0.28
N LYS A 298 -8.21 34.27 -0.55
CA LYS A 298 -8.88 35.33 -1.31
C LYS A 298 -9.84 34.62 -2.27
N LEU A 299 -11.14 34.89 -2.13
CA LEU A 299 -12.14 34.48 -3.11
C LEU A 299 -11.80 35.17 -4.43
N TRP A 300 -11.31 34.42 -5.41
CA TRP A 300 -11.33 34.88 -6.79
C TRP A 300 -12.78 34.83 -7.29
N ASN A 301 -13.30 36.00 -7.67
CA ASN A 301 -14.59 36.15 -8.33
C ASN A 301 -14.38 36.19 -9.86
N PRO A 302 -14.77 35.15 -10.62
CA PRO A 302 -14.41 35.03 -12.04
C PRO A 302 -15.23 35.92 -12.99
N PHE A 303 -16.10 36.79 -12.46
CA PHE A 303 -16.85 37.77 -13.25
C PHE A 303 -16.17 39.14 -13.33
N GLU A 304 -15.13 39.42 -12.55
CA GLU A 304 -14.42 40.71 -12.64
C GLU A 304 -13.57 40.87 -13.92
N GLU A 305 -13.21 39.76 -14.60
CA GLU A 305 -12.41 39.82 -15.84
C GLU A 305 -13.20 39.55 -17.13
N ILE A 306 -14.52 39.30 -17.04
CA ILE A 306 -15.37 39.17 -18.23
C ILE A 306 -16.15 40.48 -18.39
N ASN A 307 -15.50 41.47 -18.99
CA ASN A 307 -16.10 42.74 -19.37
C ASN A 307 -17.02 42.55 -20.61
N THR A 308 -18.06 41.71 -20.50
CA THR A 308 -19.10 41.51 -21.52
C THR A 308 -20.40 42.19 -21.12
N SER A 309 -20.32 43.39 -20.57
CA SER A 309 -21.48 44.16 -20.10
C SER A 309 -22.31 44.79 -21.25
N GLN A 310 -21.80 44.84 -22.48
CA GLN A 310 -22.53 45.45 -23.60
C GLN A 310 -23.20 44.45 -24.57
N PHE A 311 -22.70 43.22 -24.71
CA PHE A 311 -23.22 42.27 -25.72
C PHE A 311 -24.17 41.21 -25.12
N VAL A 312 -23.96 40.83 -23.86
CA VAL A 312 -24.80 39.87 -23.14
C VAL A 312 -26.19 40.46 -22.86
N SER A 313 -26.28 41.78 -22.63
CA SER A 313 -27.53 42.50 -22.43
C SER A 313 -28.37 42.64 -23.71
N GLN A 314 -27.75 42.78 -24.89
CA GLN A 314 -28.49 42.91 -26.16
C GLN A 314 -29.10 41.59 -26.65
N VAL A 315 -28.46 40.44 -26.37
CA VAL A 315 -28.97 39.12 -26.78
C VAL A 315 -29.94 38.54 -25.74
N LEU A 316 -29.78 38.85 -24.44
CA LEU A 316 -30.67 38.37 -23.37
C LEU A 316 -31.96 39.19 -23.20
N GLN A 317 -32.10 40.34 -23.86
CA GLN A 317 -33.30 41.17 -23.74
C GLN A 317 -34.53 40.56 -24.42
N ASN A 318 -34.36 39.65 -25.39
CA ASN A 318 -35.48 39.10 -26.15
C ASN A 318 -35.77 37.60 -25.94
N GLU A 319 -34.92 36.84 -25.26
CA GLU A 319 -35.24 35.45 -24.87
C GLU A 319 -34.71 35.11 -23.47
N THR A 320 -35.62 34.84 -22.53
CA THR A 320 -35.26 34.43 -21.17
C THR A 320 -34.89 32.95 -21.15
N LEU A 321 -33.61 32.63 -21.29
CA LEU A 321 -33.13 31.24 -21.25
C LEU A 321 -33.39 30.61 -19.87
N THR A 322 -34.13 29.50 -19.86
CA THR A 322 -34.55 28.81 -18.63
C THR A 322 -33.35 28.16 -17.95
N SER A 323 -32.41 27.63 -18.73
CA SER A 323 -31.16 27.03 -18.23
C SER A 323 -30.28 28.00 -17.42
N LEU A 324 -30.29 29.30 -17.75
CA LEU A 324 -29.53 30.32 -17.00
C LEU A 324 -30.16 30.63 -15.64
N LYS A 325 -31.50 30.67 -15.55
CA LYS A 325 -32.23 30.85 -14.29
C LYS A 325 -32.04 29.63 -13.37
N GLU A 326 -32.13 28.42 -13.93
CA GLU A 326 -31.89 27.19 -13.17
C GLU A 326 -30.44 27.06 -12.72
N PHE A 327 -29.48 27.53 -13.52
CA PHE A 327 -28.08 27.59 -13.14
C PHE A 327 -27.85 28.53 -11.95
N GLN A 328 -28.44 29.73 -11.96
CA GLN A 328 -28.37 30.66 -10.82
C GLN A 328 -29.05 30.10 -9.57
N ALA A 329 -30.19 29.42 -9.73
CA ALA A 329 -30.87 28.74 -8.63
C ALA A 329 -30.01 27.62 -8.03
N LEU A 330 -29.32 26.84 -8.88
CA LEU A 330 -28.40 25.79 -8.45
C LEU A 330 -27.20 26.36 -7.69
N GLN A 331 -26.64 27.48 -8.15
CA GLN A 331 -25.55 28.17 -7.42
C GLN A 331 -25.99 28.57 -6.01
N ASN A 332 -27.17 29.19 -5.88
CA ASN A 332 -27.72 29.56 -4.59
C ASN A 332 -27.96 28.35 -3.70
N LYS A 333 -28.49 27.26 -4.26
CA LYS A 333 -28.69 25.98 -3.55
C LYS A 333 -27.38 25.40 -3.02
N ILE A 334 -26.31 25.43 -3.81
CA ILE A 334 -24.97 24.96 -3.42
C ILE A 334 -24.39 25.84 -2.31
N GLN A 335 -24.54 27.16 -2.41
CA GLN A 335 -24.05 28.09 -1.39
C GLN A 335 -24.77 27.90 -0.06
N LEU A 336 -26.09 27.72 -0.09
CA LEU A 336 -26.90 27.42 1.10
C LEU A 336 -26.53 26.05 1.70
N LEU A 337 -26.32 25.03 0.87
CA LEU A 337 -25.86 23.72 1.31
C LEU A 337 -24.51 23.82 2.04
N LYS A 338 -23.55 24.56 1.48
CA LYS A 338 -22.24 24.79 2.11
C LYS A 338 -22.39 25.43 3.49
N GLN A 339 -23.20 26.49 3.59
CA GLN A 339 -23.43 27.19 4.86
C GLN A 339 -24.13 26.28 5.89
N ARG A 340 -25.11 25.50 5.46
CA ARG A 340 -25.82 24.53 6.32
C ARG A 340 -24.87 23.48 6.86
N TRP A 341 -24.04 22.87 6.01
CA TRP A 341 -23.07 21.87 6.44
C TRP A 341 -21.96 22.44 7.31
N GLN A 342 -21.52 23.68 7.07
CA GLN A 342 -20.60 24.36 7.98
C GLN A 342 -21.19 24.46 9.40
N LYS A 343 -22.44 24.91 9.54
CA LYS A 343 -23.13 24.99 10.83
C LYS A 343 -23.38 23.61 11.47
N LEU A 344 -23.80 22.63 10.68
CA LEU A 344 -24.08 21.27 11.18
C LEU A 344 -22.81 20.55 11.66
N LEU A 345 -21.64 20.88 11.11
CA LEU A 345 -20.37 20.28 11.49
C LEU A 345 -19.74 20.89 12.74
N GLU A 346 -20.15 22.09 13.17
CA GLU A 346 -19.57 22.75 14.35
C GLU A 346 -19.81 21.95 15.63
N LYS A 347 -21.06 21.54 15.90
CA LYS A 347 -21.43 20.83 17.13
C LYS A 347 -20.78 19.44 17.25
N PRO A 348 -20.82 18.56 16.22
CA PRO A 348 -20.14 17.25 16.27
C PRO A 348 -18.62 17.38 16.38
N LYS A 349 -18.03 18.39 15.73
CA LYS A 349 -16.59 18.64 15.80
C LYS A 349 -16.16 19.05 17.21
N GLN A 350 -16.94 19.90 17.88
CA GLN A 350 -16.70 20.28 19.28
C GLN A 350 -16.84 19.07 20.21
N LYS A 351 -17.94 18.31 20.11
CA LYS A 351 -18.15 17.08 20.90
C LYS A 351 -17.03 16.08 20.71
N TRP A 352 -16.58 15.86 19.47
CA TRP A 352 -15.47 14.95 19.18
C TRP A 352 -14.14 15.42 19.79
N GLN A 353 -13.88 16.73 19.82
CA GLN A 353 -12.71 17.29 20.49
C GLN A 353 -12.76 17.09 22.00
N GLU A 354 -13.92 17.32 22.62
CA GLU A 354 -14.13 17.07 24.06
C GLU A 354 -13.95 15.59 24.39
N LEU A 355 -14.51 14.69 23.57
CA LEU A 355 -14.42 13.24 23.75
C LEU A 355 -12.97 12.75 23.56
N LYS A 356 -12.25 13.27 22.55
CA LYS A 356 -10.81 13.02 22.37
C LYS A 356 -10.00 13.47 23.57
N ASN A 357 -10.25 14.67 24.09
CA ASN A 357 -9.55 15.21 25.25
C ASN A 357 -9.84 14.37 26.51
N ARG A 358 -11.09 13.95 26.72
CA ARG A 358 -11.47 13.06 27.82
C ARG A 358 -10.76 11.71 27.71
N VAL A 359 -10.77 11.09 26.53
CA VAL A 359 -10.11 9.80 26.28
C VAL A 359 -8.59 9.88 26.47
N GLN A 360 -7.95 10.96 26.03
CA GLN A 360 -6.50 11.18 26.22
C GLN A 360 -6.10 11.37 27.69
N GLN A 361 -7.03 11.80 28.55
CA GLN A 361 -6.78 11.98 29.98
C GLN A 361 -7.05 10.71 30.80
N ILE A 362 -7.75 9.71 30.25
CA ILE A 362 -8.04 8.43 30.94
C ILE A 362 -6.78 7.78 31.53
N PRO A 363 -5.63 7.67 30.82
CA PRO A 363 -4.42 7.08 31.39
C PRO A 363 -3.93 7.86 32.62
N LYS A 364 -3.95 9.20 32.54
CA LYS A 364 -3.51 10.07 33.65
C LYS A 364 -4.45 10.01 34.86
N ARG A 365 -5.76 9.83 34.64
CA ARG A 365 -6.78 9.75 35.70
C ARG A 365 -6.83 8.38 36.37
N LEU A 366 -6.61 7.30 35.60
CA LEU A 366 -6.44 5.94 36.15
C LEU A 366 -5.22 5.85 37.07
N LEU A 367 -4.12 6.53 36.73
CA LEU A 367 -2.93 6.64 37.58
C LEU A 367 -3.19 7.40 38.90
N ARG A 368 -4.26 8.21 38.99
CA ARG A 368 -4.71 8.90 40.21
C ARG A 368 -5.74 8.11 41.02
N GLY A 369 -6.08 6.88 40.60
CA GLY A 369 -7.04 6.03 41.31
C GLY A 369 -8.51 6.44 41.12
N GLU A 370 -8.83 7.31 40.14
CA GLU A 370 -10.21 7.74 39.89
C GLU A 370 -11.05 6.60 39.29
N LYS A 371 -12.27 6.40 39.81
CA LYS A 371 -13.25 5.46 39.23
C LYS A 371 -13.79 6.02 37.92
N ILE A 372 -13.35 5.46 36.79
CA ILE A 372 -13.82 5.84 35.45
C ILE A 372 -14.80 4.79 34.92
N SER A 373 -16.02 5.20 34.63
CA SER A 373 -17.09 4.37 34.07
C SER A 373 -16.89 4.16 32.56
N LEU A 374 -16.12 3.13 32.19
CA LEU A 374 -15.87 2.77 30.78
C LEU A 374 -17.16 2.51 29.97
N GLN A 375 -18.24 2.09 30.63
CA GLN A 375 -19.55 1.88 29.99
C GLN A 375 -20.22 3.18 29.52
N GLN A 376 -20.10 4.27 30.28
CA GLN A 376 -20.65 5.57 29.90
C GLN A 376 -19.89 6.13 28.69
N ILE A 377 -18.56 6.03 28.72
CA ILE A 377 -17.70 6.45 27.60
C ILE A 377 -18.01 5.61 26.34
N GLN A 378 -18.24 4.30 26.49
CA GLN A 378 -18.65 3.44 25.38
C GLN A 378 -19.99 3.88 24.77
N SER A 379 -21.00 4.18 25.60
CA SER A 379 -22.30 4.66 25.11
C SER A 379 -22.21 6.03 24.44
N GLU A 380 -21.37 6.94 24.96
CA GLU A 380 -21.13 8.26 24.37
C GLU A 380 -20.45 8.12 22.99
N ILE A 381 -19.39 7.30 22.90
CA ILE A 381 -18.71 6.98 21.63
C ILE A 381 -19.70 6.38 20.63
N GLN A 382 -20.57 5.47 21.08
CA GLN A 382 -21.54 4.81 20.20
C GLN A 382 -22.61 5.79 19.70
N SER A 383 -23.10 6.69 20.56
CA SER A 383 -24.05 7.73 20.18
C SER A 383 -23.43 8.75 19.20
N GLU A 384 -22.15 9.06 19.37
CA GLU A 384 -21.41 9.94 18.47
C GLU A 384 -21.16 9.24 17.12
N ILE A 385 -20.80 7.95 17.11
CA ILE A 385 -20.70 7.17 15.87
C ILE A 385 -22.02 7.20 15.09
N GLN A 386 -23.16 7.08 15.76
CA GLN A 386 -24.48 7.15 15.13
C GLN A 386 -24.80 8.55 14.56
N SER A 387 -24.40 9.63 15.26
CA SER A 387 -24.57 11.00 14.77
C SER A 387 -23.74 11.26 13.51
N TRP A 388 -22.50 10.76 13.46
CA TRP A 388 -21.65 10.85 12.26
C TRP A 388 -22.18 9.99 11.11
N GLN A 389 -22.79 8.83 11.41
CA GLN A 389 -23.41 7.96 10.39
C GLN A 389 -24.64 8.60 9.75
N SER A 390 -25.50 9.26 10.55
CA SER A 390 -26.68 9.95 10.02
C SER A 390 -26.29 11.16 9.16
N LEU A 391 -25.30 11.96 9.61
CA LEU A 391 -24.74 13.07 8.83
C LEU A 391 -24.13 12.58 7.51
N ARG A 392 -23.38 11.47 7.54
CA ARG A 392 -22.84 10.87 6.32
C ARG A 392 -23.95 10.48 5.34
N THR A 393 -25.04 9.91 5.84
CA THR A 393 -26.16 9.44 5.02
C THR A 393 -26.90 10.62 4.39
N GLN A 394 -27.16 11.68 5.17
CA GLN A 394 -27.75 12.93 4.67
C GLN A 394 -26.88 13.57 3.58
N LEU A 395 -25.56 13.67 3.80
CA LEU A 395 -24.64 14.22 2.82
C LEU A 395 -24.63 13.38 1.53
N GLN A 396 -24.68 12.05 1.65
CA GLN A 396 -24.70 11.15 0.50
C GLN A 396 -25.97 11.36 -0.34
N THR A 397 -27.13 11.46 0.29
CA THR A 397 -28.40 11.73 -0.40
C THR A 397 -28.39 13.11 -1.06
N GLU A 398 -27.90 14.14 -0.36
CA GLU A 398 -27.81 15.49 -0.92
C GLU A 398 -26.83 15.57 -2.10
N LEU A 399 -25.71 14.83 -2.04
CA LEU A 399 -24.77 14.71 -3.17
C LEU A 399 -25.37 13.95 -4.36
N GLN A 400 -26.23 12.96 -4.11
CA GLN A 400 -26.95 12.26 -5.17
C GLN A 400 -27.98 13.17 -5.84
N ASN A 401 -28.75 13.93 -5.06
CA ASN A 401 -29.73 14.89 -5.59
C ASN A 401 -29.02 15.99 -6.39
N LEU A 402 -27.94 16.54 -5.86
CA LEU A 402 -27.12 17.53 -6.55
C LEU A 402 -26.46 16.95 -7.80
N LYS A 403 -26.10 15.66 -7.81
CA LYS A 403 -25.64 14.96 -9.01
C LYS A 403 -26.72 14.93 -10.09
N GLN A 404 -27.96 14.65 -9.68
CA GLN A 404 -29.12 14.59 -10.56
C GLN A 404 -29.49 15.97 -11.12
N ASP A 405 -29.53 17.01 -10.27
CA ASP A 405 -29.80 18.39 -10.68
C ASP A 405 -28.85 18.87 -11.79
N ILE A 406 -27.56 18.50 -11.74
CA ILE A 406 -26.60 18.85 -12.82
C ILE A 406 -26.90 18.06 -14.10
N GLN A 407 -27.29 16.79 -13.98
CA GLN A 407 -27.59 15.97 -15.14
C GLN A 407 -28.80 16.52 -15.87
N ASP A 408 -29.81 16.98 -15.14
CA ASP A 408 -31.02 17.56 -15.69
C ASP A 408 -30.73 18.95 -16.27
N LEU A 409 -29.93 19.78 -15.60
CA LEU A 409 -29.45 21.06 -16.16
C LEU A 409 -28.61 20.86 -17.43
N LYS A 410 -27.78 19.81 -17.49
CA LYS A 410 -27.01 19.46 -18.69
C LYS A 410 -27.93 19.07 -19.85
N LYS A 411 -28.99 18.30 -19.59
CA LYS A 411 -29.97 17.92 -20.61
C LYS A 411 -30.75 19.13 -21.11
N LEU A 412 -31.26 19.97 -20.20
CA LEU A 412 -31.98 21.20 -20.54
C LEU A 412 -31.12 22.15 -21.37
N TYR A 413 -29.86 22.34 -20.96
CA TYR A 413 -28.89 23.13 -21.73
C TYR A 413 -28.64 22.56 -23.13
N GLN A 414 -28.51 21.23 -23.27
CA GLN A 414 -28.31 20.59 -24.58
C GLN A 414 -29.54 20.70 -25.48
N GLN A 415 -30.75 20.62 -24.91
CA GLN A 415 -32.00 20.78 -25.65
C GLN A 415 -32.23 22.24 -26.10
N GLU A 416 -31.93 23.21 -25.25
CA GLU A 416 -32.02 24.63 -25.62
C GLU A 416 -30.98 25.00 -26.70
N LEU A 417 -29.77 24.42 -26.64
CA LEU A 417 -28.75 24.58 -27.69
C LEU A 417 -29.20 24.02 -29.05
N GLN A 418 -29.84 22.85 -29.06
CA GLN A 418 -30.36 22.25 -30.30
C GLN A 418 -31.47 23.13 -30.91
N LYS A 419 -32.40 23.63 -30.10
CA LYS A 419 -33.47 24.55 -30.57
C LYS A 419 -32.92 25.87 -31.12
N LEU A 420 -31.88 26.41 -30.49
CA LEU A 420 -31.21 27.64 -30.95
C LEU A 420 -30.42 27.41 -32.25
N GLN A 421 -29.80 26.25 -32.42
CA GLN A 421 -29.11 25.86 -33.66
C GLN A 421 -30.06 25.65 -34.84
N GLU A 422 -31.25 25.08 -34.60
CA GLU A 422 -32.29 24.93 -35.62
C GLU A 422 -32.88 26.28 -36.05
N LYS A 423 -33.03 27.22 -35.12
CA LYS A 423 -33.60 28.55 -35.37
C LYS A 423 -32.62 29.52 -36.03
N TYR A 424 -31.32 29.36 -35.81
CA TYR A 424 -30.27 30.25 -36.34
C TYR A 424 -29.09 29.44 -36.89
N SER A 425 -29.15 29.08 -38.17
CA SER A 425 -28.26 28.12 -38.82
C SER A 425 -26.84 28.61 -39.16
N ASN A 426 -26.49 29.89 -38.92
CA ASN A 426 -25.27 30.48 -39.50
C ASN A 426 -24.35 31.27 -38.53
N LEU A 427 -24.21 30.83 -37.27
CA LEU A 427 -23.24 31.45 -36.33
C LEU A 427 -22.39 30.42 -35.56
N GLN A 428 -21.32 29.95 -36.21
CA GLN A 428 -20.30 29.08 -35.58
C GLN A 428 -19.56 29.76 -34.41
N LEU A 429 -19.50 31.10 -34.38
CA LEU A 429 -18.80 31.89 -33.35
C LEU A 429 -19.56 32.00 -32.01
N THR A 430 -20.90 32.10 -32.03
CA THR A 430 -21.70 32.18 -30.79
C THR A 430 -21.76 30.82 -30.10
N ALA A 431 -21.89 29.73 -30.87
CA ALA A 431 -21.80 28.36 -30.36
C ALA A 431 -20.43 28.09 -29.71
N ALA A 432 -19.32 28.51 -30.34
CA ALA A 432 -17.98 28.32 -29.80
C ALA A 432 -17.73 29.11 -28.48
N LEU A 433 -18.22 30.36 -28.40
CA LEU A 433 -18.09 31.18 -27.19
C LEU A 433 -18.97 30.64 -26.05
N PHE A 434 -20.20 30.21 -26.33
CA PHE A 434 -21.08 29.57 -25.35
C PHE A 434 -20.55 28.21 -24.87
N GLN A 435 -19.96 27.42 -25.78
CA GLN A 435 -19.33 26.14 -25.47
C GLN A 435 -18.09 26.31 -24.58
N SER A 436 -17.32 27.39 -24.77
CA SER A 436 -16.17 27.72 -23.92
C SER A 436 -16.57 28.13 -22.49
N ALA A 437 -17.68 28.87 -22.33
CA ALA A 437 -18.21 29.26 -21.03
C ALA A 437 -18.80 28.06 -20.28
N ALA A 438 -19.56 27.21 -20.96
CA ALA A 438 -20.13 25.99 -20.37
C ALA A 438 -19.06 24.95 -20.02
N GLN A 439 -18.02 24.77 -20.84
CA GLN A 439 -16.89 23.90 -20.51
C GLN A 439 -16.14 24.39 -19.27
N LYS A 440 -15.95 25.71 -19.12
CA LYS A 440 -15.33 26.30 -17.91
C LYS A 440 -16.21 26.11 -16.67
N ALA A 441 -17.53 26.28 -16.79
CA ALA A 441 -18.48 26.02 -15.70
C ALA A 441 -18.50 24.54 -15.27
N ILE A 442 -18.53 23.61 -16.24
CA ILE A 442 -18.45 22.16 -15.99
C ILE A 442 -17.10 21.80 -15.35
N HIS A 443 -15.99 22.37 -15.81
CA HIS A 443 -14.67 22.12 -15.24
C HIS A 443 -14.54 22.64 -13.80
N PHE A 444 -15.07 23.84 -13.53
CA PHE A 444 -15.17 24.39 -12.17
C PHE A 444 -15.99 23.46 -11.26
N TYR A 445 -17.11 22.96 -11.78
CA TYR A 445 -18.00 22.06 -11.06
C TYR A 445 -17.37 20.69 -10.74
N LEU A 446 -16.68 20.08 -11.71
CA LEU A 446 -15.95 18.82 -11.52
C LEU A 446 -14.79 18.98 -10.52
N THR A 447 -14.17 20.16 -10.50
CA THR A 447 -13.13 20.51 -9.53
C THR A 447 -13.72 20.68 -8.12
N TYR A 448 -14.93 21.26 -8.02
CA TYR A 448 -15.67 21.39 -6.77
C TYR A 448 -16.18 20.05 -6.24
N LEU A 449 -16.71 19.16 -7.10
CA LEU A 449 -17.05 17.79 -6.75
C LEU A 449 -15.82 17.01 -6.24
N LYS A 450 -14.64 17.20 -6.84
CA LYS A 450 -13.38 16.63 -6.33
C LYS A 450 -13.01 17.18 -4.94
N GLN A 451 -13.26 18.46 -4.66
CA GLN A 451 -13.03 19.05 -3.33
C GLN A 451 -14.01 18.48 -2.29
N ILE A 452 -15.29 18.31 -2.63
CA ILE A 452 -16.27 17.68 -1.73
C ILE A 452 -16.01 16.18 -1.56
N GLN A 453 -15.52 15.50 -2.60
CA GLN A 453 -15.08 14.11 -2.51
C GLN A 453 -13.84 13.96 -1.61
N LYS A 454 -12.95 14.97 -1.58
CA LYS A 454 -11.87 15.09 -0.59
C LYS A 454 -12.41 15.26 0.83
N LEU A 455 -13.48 16.04 1.01
CA LEU A 455 -14.19 16.17 2.29
C LEU A 455 -14.86 14.85 2.72
N HIS A 456 -15.48 14.11 1.79
CA HIS A 456 -15.98 12.75 2.05
C HIS A 456 -14.83 11.79 2.43
N GLN A 457 -13.66 11.87 1.77
CA GLN A 457 -12.46 11.13 2.17
C GLN A 457 -12.00 11.47 3.60
N SER A 458 -12.09 12.74 4.00
CA SER A 458 -11.80 13.16 5.38
C SER A 458 -12.86 12.72 6.41
N LEU A 459 -14.10 12.49 5.99
CA LEU A 459 -15.17 11.91 6.82
C LEU A 459 -15.08 10.36 6.90
N THR A 460 -14.33 9.73 5.98
CA THR A 460 -14.09 8.27 5.95
C THR A 460 -12.77 7.84 6.59
N HIS A 461 -12.23 8.61 7.54
CA HIS A 461 -10.98 8.23 8.20
C HIS A 461 -11.17 6.92 8.99
N LYS A 462 -10.96 5.77 8.32
CA LYS A 462 -10.43 4.57 8.97
C LYS A 462 -9.25 5.04 9.82
N PRO A 463 -9.15 4.63 11.09
CA PRO A 463 -8.13 5.17 11.97
C PRO A 463 -6.77 4.92 11.31
N LYS A 464 -6.11 6.03 10.94
CA LYS A 464 -4.90 5.99 10.13
C LYS A 464 -3.78 5.55 11.06
N ARG A 465 -3.34 4.31 10.90
CA ARG A 465 -2.20 3.79 11.63
C ARG A 465 -0.98 4.67 11.37
N GLU A 466 -0.28 5.05 12.43
CA GLU A 466 0.97 5.80 12.30
C GLU A 466 1.99 4.95 11.52
N LYS A 467 2.83 5.63 10.74
CA LYS A 467 3.79 4.93 9.87
C LYS A 467 5.02 4.43 10.61
N GLY A 468 5.31 4.99 11.79
CA GLY A 468 6.55 4.76 12.53
C GLY A 468 7.77 5.32 11.79
N THR A 469 8.93 5.05 12.36
CA THR A 469 10.25 5.43 11.82
C THR A 469 11.18 4.22 11.83
N TYR A 470 12.10 4.20 10.88
CA TYR A 470 13.19 3.24 10.83
C TYR A 470 14.43 3.89 11.42
N LEU A 471 15.04 3.25 12.42
CA LEU A 471 16.37 3.64 12.88
C LEU A 471 17.41 2.87 12.08
N THR A 472 18.45 3.58 11.66
CA THR A 472 19.62 2.98 11.02
C THR A 472 20.71 2.82 12.07
N PHE A 473 21.26 1.62 12.17
CA PHE A 473 22.45 1.36 12.97
C PHE A 473 23.67 1.43 12.05
N GLY A 474 24.77 1.99 12.55
CA GLY A 474 26.00 2.11 11.77
C GLY A 474 26.44 0.74 11.27
N LYS A 475 26.74 0.61 9.98
CA LYS A 475 27.39 -0.61 9.47
C LYS A 475 28.87 -0.53 9.80
N THR A 476 29.40 -1.48 10.55
CA THR A 476 30.85 -1.55 10.84
C THR A 476 31.70 -1.79 9.59
N LYS A 477 31.14 -2.37 8.52
CA LYS A 477 31.83 -2.57 7.23
C LYS A 477 30.99 -2.08 6.05
N SER A 478 31.41 -0.97 5.45
CA SER A 478 30.86 -0.50 4.16
C SER A 478 31.52 -1.29 3.04
N THR A 479 30.71 -1.84 2.12
CA THR A 479 31.20 -2.67 1.01
C THR A 479 30.57 -2.20 -0.31
N PRO A 480 31.24 -2.38 -1.46
CA PRO A 480 30.81 -1.78 -2.73
C PRO A 480 29.45 -2.29 -3.19
N LYS A 481 28.70 -1.44 -3.91
CA LYS A 481 27.39 -1.80 -4.47
C LYS A 481 27.50 -2.77 -5.65
N PHE A 482 28.55 -2.64 -6.44
CA PHE A 482 28.90 -3.55 -7.52
C PHE A 482 30.32 -4.07 -7.32
N LEU A 483 30.48 -5.39 -7.44
CA LEU A 483 31.76 -6.06 -7.36
C LEU A 483 31.77 -7.23 -8.35
N LEU A 484 32.80 -7.32 -9.17
CA LEU A 484 33.12 -8.44 -10.03
C LEU A 484 34.52 -8.93 -9.64
N LYS A 485 34.59 -10.10 -9.00
CA LYS A 485 35.86 -10.65 -8.51
C LYS A 485 36.70 -11.20 -9.65
N GLU A 486 36.09 -11.93 -10.56
CA GLU A 486 36.75 -12.57 -11.70
C GLU A 486 35.81 -12.64 -12.90
N ALA A 487 36.31 -12.29 -14.09
CA ALA A 487 35.65 -12.50 -15.36
C ALA A 487 36.63 -13.07 -16.39
N GLU A 488 36.25 -14.17 -17.01
CA GLU A 488 36.98 -14.83 -18.08
C GLU A 488 36.24 -14.58 -19.40
N PHE A 489 36.96 -14.17 -20.44
CA PHE A 489 36.39 -13.98 -21.78
C PHE A 489 37.36 -14.44 -22.86
N SER A 490 36.81 -15.02 -23.91
CA SER A 490 37.57 -15.42 -25.10
C SER A 490 37.08 -14.65 -26.31
N ILE A 491 37.95 -13.83 -26.89
CA ILE A 491 37.63 -13.03 -28.08
C ILE A 491 38.04 -13.84 -29.30
N HIS A 492 37.06 -14.19 -30.13
CA HIS A 492 37.30 -14.82 -31.42
C HIS A 492 37.24 -13.77 -32.52
N PHE A 493 38.35 -13.61 -33.25
CA PHE A 493 38.43 -12.76 -34.41
C PHE A 493 39.08 -13.53 -35.56
N GLN A 494 38.30 -13.81 -36.60
CA GLN A 494 38.72 -14.61 -37.75
C GLN A 494 39.27 -15.98 -37.32
N ASN A 495 40.58 -16.21 -37.44
CA ASN A 495 41.25 -17.47 -37.10
C ASN A 495 42.00 -17.43 -35.75
N ASN A 496 41.96 -16.31 -35.04
CA ASN A 496 42.69 -16.13 -33.78
C ASN A 496 41.74 -16.11 -32.59
N GLN A 497 42.23 -16.65 -31.47
CA GLN A 497 41.55 -16.62 -30.18
C GLN A 497 42.46 -15.94 -29.17
N LEU A 498 41.93 -14.94 -28.48
CA LEU A 498 42.59 -14.27 -27.36
C LEU A 498 41.79 -14.56 -26.11
N GLN A 499 42.44 -15.12 -25.08
CA GLN A 499 41.83 -15.37 -23.78
C GLN A 499 42.27 -14.27 -22.83
N ALA A 500 41.34 -13.73 -22.05
CA ALA A 500 41.68 -12.72 -21.07
C ALA A 500 40.86 -12.91 -19.79
N THR A 501 41.50 -12.57 -18.68
CA THR A 501 40.92 -12.64 -17.34
C THR A 501 40.99 -11.26 -16.68
N LEU A 502 39.83 -10.73 -16.32
CA LEU A 502 39.68 -9.48 -15.58
C LEU A 502 39.38 -9.80 -14.11
N GLN A 503 40.12 -9.21 -13.17
CA GLN A 503 39.87 -9.40 -11.74
C GLN A 503 39.65 -8.09 -11.01
N ASN A 504 38.86 -8.15 -9.93
CA ASN A 504 38.65 -7.10 -8.93
C ASN A 504 38.01 -5.79 -9.44
N LEU A 505 37.08 -5.86 -10.39
CA LEU A 505 36.33 -4.69 -10.84
C LEU A 505 35.28 -4.28 -9.78
N SER A 506 35.43 -3.08 -9.22
CA SER A 506 34.56 -2.56 -8.15
C SER A 506 34.05 -1.16 -8.49
N SER A 507 32.78 -0.87 -8.15
CA SER A 507 32.24 0.49 -8.25
C SER A 507 32.84 1.47 -7.24
N SER A 508 33.53 0.96 -6.22
CA SER A 508 34.09 1.77 -5.14
C SER A 508 35.41 1.16 -4.67
N PRO A 509 36.53 1.43 -5.37
CA PRO A 509 37.83 0.84 -5.07
C PRO A 509 38.30 1.09 -3.62
N GLN A 510 37.92 2.22 -3.03
CA GLN A 510 38.23 2.55 -1.62
C GLN A 510 37.62 1.56 -0.61
N LEU A 511 36.51 0.90 -0.97
CA LEU A 511 35.81 -0.07 -0.11
C LEU A 511 36.23 -1.53 -0.40
N TYR A 512 37.11 -1.74 -1.38
CA TYR A 512 37.59 -3.06 -1.79
C TYR A 512 39.05 -2.94 -2.25
N PRO A 513 40.03 -3.07 -1.33
CA PRO A 513 41.43 -2.73 -1.57
C PRO A 513 42.17 -3.84 -2.36
N HIS A 514 41.64 -4.21 -3.51
CA HIS A 514 42.29 -5.08 -4.48
C HIS A 514 42.40 -4.33 -5.82
N PRO A 515 43.58 -4.28 -6.45
CA PRO A 515 43.76 -3.58 -7.72
C PRO A 515 43.00 -4.31 -8.82
N LEU A 516 42.43 -3.52 -9.75
CA LEU A 516 41.90 -4.03 -11.01
C LEU A 516 43.08 -4.61 -11.83
N THR A 517 43.02 -5.90 -12.16
CA THR A 517 44.03 -6.55 -12.99
C THR A 517 43.39 -7.14 -14.24
N LEU A 518 44.13 -7.08 -15.35
CA LEU A 518 43.76 -7.69 -16.62
C LEU A 518 44.93 -8.57 -17.08
N HIS A 519 44.67 -9.86 -17.25
CA HIS A 519 45.58 -10.84 -17.82
C HIS A 519 45.10 -11.15 -19.25
N VAL A 520 45.99 -11.14 -20.23
CA VAL A 520 45.71 -11.37 -21.65
C VAL A 520 46.66 -12.41 -22.20
#